data_AF-A0A1E7EU25-F1
#
_entry.id   AF-A0A1E7EU25-F1
#
_cell.length_a   1.000
_cell.length_b   1.000
_cell.length_c   1.000
_cell.angle_alpha   90.00
_cell.angle_beta   90.00
_cell.angle_gamma   90.00
#
_symmetry.space_group_name_H-M   'P 1'
#
loop_
_entity.id
_entity.type
_entity.pdbx_description
1 polymer ?
#
loop_
_entity_poly.entity_id
_entity_poly.type
_entity_poly.pdbx_seq_one_letter_code
_entity_poly.pdbx_strand_id
1 'polypeptide(L)'
;MQHQLRSPLKKRSGPRPVSCGAHKANSCDECPQGHGRDWCNGDCKWILEENTCIQGPRYIPDEYEDLIDLDLYPFQPVRDENGNLVNIMLIRSPLDFMQRLSFDHYKEKIVFLGIMSYETFPLPSPNPFATNNNFDDDMYVGNPWIQGWLNMYRNPRDIFDPNTPIVQISQSDFALPEIEFDQEVNDGKHEKRYDFVYSMSNGGHPFNEECTGWGPEAKNWTFAKEALEVMCGELNLLGVLLVTRDQWDSKPCKIPKSCDGKIVQTPFLDQDEAMSYFRQSRFLFVPQVNDASPRVITQALSLNVPVLMNKNIIGGWKYINNQTGEFFNDLSDFKEAYRRLEANIDLESYKPREYVVQNYGNRNAGKRFFDFVNENFAGKVQLPEDSEMLIPS
;
A
#
# COMPACT_ATOMS: atom_id res chain seq x y z
N MET A 1 6.00 -3.03 -39.24
CA MET A 1 4.79 -3.87 -39.41
C MET A 1 3.59 -3.02 -39.08
N GLN A 2 2.58 -3.06 -39.94
CA GLN A 2 1.36 -2.26 -39.89
C GLN A 2 0.37 -2.71 -38.80
N HIS A 3 -0.45 -1.73 -38.37
CA HIS A 3 -1.76 -1.80 -37.69
C HIS A 3 -1.77 -2.35 -36.25
N GLN A 4 -2.43 -1.72 -35.27
CA GLN A 4 -3.78 -1.15 -35.30
C GLN A 4 -3.91 0.13 -34.44
N LEU A 5 -4.49 1.18 -35.02
CA LEU A 5 -5.08 2.28 -34.28
C LEU A 5 -6.34 1.75 -33.57
N ARG A 6 -6.38 1.82 -32.24
CA ARG A 6 -7.60 1.53 -31.46
C ARG A 6 -8.65 2.60 -31.75
N SER A 7 -9.88 2.14 -31.94
CA SER A 7 -11.06 2.93 -32.29
C SER A 7 -11.37 4.00 -31.23
N PRO A 8 -11.99 5.15 -31.58
CA PRO A 8 -12.49 6.09 -30.59
C PRO A 8 -13.54 5.39 -29.71
N LEU A 9 -13.45 5.59 -28.39
CA LEU A 9 -14.43 5.09 -27.42
C LEU A 9 -15.86 5.44 -27.89
N LYS A 10 -16.63 4.42 -28.28
CA LYS A 10 -18.06 4.57 -28.56
C LYS A 10 -18.74 4.98 -27.26
N LYS A 11 -19.24 6.23 -27.18
CA LYS A 11 -20.22 6.63 -26.18
C LYS A 11 -21.37 5.62 -26.18
N ARG A 12 -21.52 4.85 -25.10
CA ARG A 12 -22.71 4.05 -24.85
C ARG A 12 -23.86 5.01 -24.55
N SER A 13 -24.77 5.18 -25.52
CA SER A 13 -25.94 6.06 -25.43
C SER A 13 -27.18 5.30 -24.99
N GLY A 14 -27.14 4.69 -23.81
CA GLY A 14 -28.30 4.07 -23.17
C GLY A 14 -28.15 4.15 -21.64
N PRO A 15 -29.26 4.26 -20.89
CA PRO A 15 -29.19 4.25 -19.43
C PRO A 15 -28.49 2.97 -18.95
N ARG A 16 -27.48 3.12 -18.09
CA ARG A 16 -26.75 1.97 -17.53
C ARG A 16 -27.66 1.26 -16.53
N PRO A 17 -27.59 -0.08 -16.45
CA PRO A 17 -28.29 -0.84 -15.42
C PRO A 17 -27.86 -0.38 -14.02
N VAL A 18 -28.81 -0.24 -13.10
CA VAL A 18 -28.55 0.06 -11.69
C VAL A 18 -28.02 -1.18 -10.97
N SER A 19 -27.10 -0.98 -10.02
CA SER A 19 -26.70 -1.98 -9.04
C SER A 19 -27.71 -2.03 -7.91
N CYS A 20 -28.32 -3.20 -7.68
CA CYS A 20 -29.27 -3.44 -6.60
C CYS A 20 -28.58 -4.03 -5.34
N GLY A 21 -27.24 -3.95 -5.27
CA GLY A 21 -26.40 -4.61 -4.28
C GLY A 21 -25.87 -5.98 -4.75
N ALA A 22 -26.75 -6.97 -4.87
CA ALA A 22 -26.36 -8.35 -5.24
C ALA A 22 -26.59 -8.71 -6.73
N HIS A 23 -27.32 -7.87 -7.46
CA HIS A 23 -27.63 -8.06 -8.89
C HIS A 23 -27.76 -6.69 -9.59
N LYS A 24 -27.97 -6.71 -10.90
CA LYS A 24 -28.24 -5.50 -11.70
C LYS A 24 -29.66 -5.52 -12.26
N ALA A 25 -30.28 -4.35 -12.36
CA ALA A 25 -31.60 -4.16 -12.96
C ALA A 25 -31.60 -2.95 -13.90
N ASN A 26 -32.61 -2.78 -14.75
CA ASN A 26 -32.62 -1.60 -15.66
C ASN A 26 -32.94 -0.30 -14.92
N SER A 27 -33.61 -0.41 -13.77
CA SER A 27 -33.99 0.70 -12.89
C SER A 27 -34.26 0.19 -11.47
N CYS A 28 -34.26 1.10 -10.50
CA CYS A 28 -34.37 0.72 -9.09
C CYS A 28 -35.70 0.05 -8.74
N ASP A 29 -36.79 0.40 -9.42
CA ASP A 29 -38.09 -0.24 -9.25
C ASP A 29 -38.11 -1.71 -9.70
N GLU A 30 -37.16 -2.14 -10.52
CA GLU A 30 -36.98 -3.54 -10.93
C GLU A 30 -36.11 -4.35 -9.96
N CYS A 31 -35.35 -3.71 -9.08
CA CYS A 31 -34.48 -4.38 -8.11
C CYS A 31 -35.20 -5.39 -7.19
N PRO A 32 -36.42 -5.14 -6.69
CA PRO A 32 -37.02 -6.02 -5.71
C PRO A 32 -37.27 -7.44 -6.23
N GLN A 33 -37.60 -7.63 -7.51
CA GLN A 33 -37.92 -8.94 -8.13
C GLN A 33 -38.80 -9.89 -7.29
N GLY A 34 -39.70 -9.36 -6.47
CA GLY A 34 -40.55 -10.12 -5.54
C GLY A 34 -39.98 -10.37 -4.13
N HIS A 35 -38.74 -9.97 -3.88
CA HIS A 35 -38.02 -10.07 -2.59
C HIS A 35 -38.07 -8.80 -1.73
N GLY A 36 -38.66 -7.70 -2.24
CA GLY A 36 -38.93 -6.50 -1.47
C GLY A 36 -37.68 -5.71 -1.05
N ARG A 37 -37.72 -5.10 0.14
CA ARG A 37 -36.68 -4.22 0.69
C ARG A 37 -35.28 -4.83 0.64
N ASP A 38 -35.17 -6.12 0.93
CA ASP A 38 -33.88 -6.81 1.06
C ASP A 38 -33.09 -6.84 -0.27
N TRP A 39 -33.78 -6.59 -1.40
CA TRP A 39 -33.19 -6.54 -2.73
C TRP A 39 -33.08 -5.12 -3.29
N CYS A 40 -33.38 -4.09 -2.50
CA CYS A 40 -33.26 -2.70 -2.89
C CYS A 40 -32.06 -2.05 -2.19
N ASN A 41 -30.89 -2.12 -2.82
CA ASN A 41 -29.63 -1.57 -2.31
C ASN A 41 -28.78 -0.99 -3.46
N GLY A 42 -27.51 -0.67 -3.21
CA GLY A 42 -26.57 -0.18 -4.21
C GLY A 42 -26.92 1.24 -4.65
N ASP A 43 -27.29 1.39 -5.92
CA ASP A 43 -27.72 2.68 -6.49
C ASP A 43 -29.13 3.10 -6.04
N CYS A 44 -29.82 2.21 -5.31
CA CYS A 44 -31.23 2.30 -5.00
C CYS A 44 -31.49 2.37 -3.50
N LYS A 45 -32.56 3.07 -3.11
CA LYS A 45 -33.02 3.19 -1.73
C LYS A 45 -34.47 2.74 -1.62
N TRP A 46 -34.75 1.93 -0.61
CA TRP A 46 -36.12 1.51 -0.31
C TRP A 46 -36.86 2.61 0.46
N ILE A 47 -38.07 2.95 0.03
CA ILE A 47 -38.96 3.85 0.75
C ILE A 47 -40.00 3.01 1.50
N LEU A 48 -39.88 3.02 2.83
CA LEU A 48 -40.74 2.21 3.70
C LEU A 48 -42.21 2.62 3.61
N GLU A 49 -42.52 3.92 3.49
CA GLU A 49 -43.91 4.36 3.42
C GLU A 49 -44.61 3.96 2.11
N GLU A 50 -43.87 3.89 1.02
CA GLU A 50 -44.39 3.62 -0.33
C GLU A 50 -44.23 2.15 -0.74
N ASN A 51 -43.41 1.38 0.00
CA ASN A 51 -43.05 0.01 -0.33
C ASN A 51 -42.47 -0.12 -1.75
N THR A 52 -41.67 0.89 -2.14
CA THR A 52 -41.04 1.03 -3.45
C THR A 52 -39.53 1.09 -3.31
N CYS A 53 -38.85 0.61 -4.35
CA CYS A 53 -37.42 0.84 -4.52
C CYS A 53 -37.24 1.98 -5.51
N ILE A 54 -36.62 3.07 -5.07
CA ILE A 54 -36.38 4.25 -5.91
C ILE A 54 -34.89 4.45 -6.12
N GLN A 55 -34.54 5.30 -7.08
CA GLN A 55 -33.17 5.78 -7.22
C GLN A 55 -32.74 6.42 -5.89
N GLY A 56 -31.72 5.84 -5.26
CA GLY A 56 -31.06 6.49 -4.13
C GLY A 56 -30.39 7.79 -4.60
N PRO A 57 -29.99 8.69 -3.69
CA PRO A 57 -29.11 9.77 -4.10
C PRO A 57 -27.90 9.16 -4.81
N ARG A 58 -27.62 9.61 -6.04
CA ARG A 58 -26.44 9.15 -6.77
C ARG A 58 -25.22 9.68 -6.02
N TYR A 59 -24.63 8.83 -5.19
CA TYR A 59 -23.40 9.12 -4.46
C TYR A 59 -22.21 9.28 -5.40
N ILE A 60 -22.34 8.77 -6.63
CA ILE A 60 -21.27 8.63 -7.61
C ILE A 60 -21.73 9.25 -8.95
N PRO A 61 -20.96 10.19 -9.53
CA PRO A 61 -21.19 10.65 -10.91
C PRO A 61 -20.95 9.53 -11.92
N ASP A 62 -21.69 9.48 -13.05
CA ASP A 62 -21.51 8.48 -14.12
C ASP A 62 -20.04 8.39 -14.62
N GLU A 63 -19.35 9.52 -14.56
CA GLU A 63 -17.94 9.70 -14.90
C GLU A 63 -16.95 8.96 -14.02
N TYR A 64 -17.31 8.68 -12.76
CA TYR A 64 -16.42 8.01 -11.83
C TYR A 64 -16.24 6.53 -12.22
N GLU A 65 -17.32 5.87 -12.64
CA GLU A 65 -17.25 4.51 -13.19
C GLU A 65 -16.41 4.46 -14.47
N ASP A 66 -16.55 5.46 -15.35
CA ASP A 66 -15.75 5.53 -16.58
C ASP A 66 -14.25 5.59 -16.29
N LEU A 67 -13.84 6.34 -15.25
CA LEU A 67 -12.44 6.40 -14.84
C LEU A 67 -11.95 5.08 -14.24
N ILE A 68 -12.78 4.39 -13.45
CA ILE A 68 -12.46 3.07 -12.90
C ILE A 68 -12.30 2.03 -14.01
N ASP A 69 -13.21 2.03 -15.00
CA ASP A 69 -13.20 1.10 -16.13
C ASP A 69 -11.95 1.22 -17.02
N LEU A 70 -11.20 2.33 -16.91
CA LEU A 70 -9.91 2.49 -17.60
C LEU A 70 -8.78 1.67 -16.94
N ASP A 71 -8.97 1.20 -15.70
CA ASP A 71 -8.01 0.35 -14.95
C ASP A 71 -6.58 0.92 -14.93
N LEU A 72 -6.48 2.22 -14.66
CA LEU A 72 -5.22 2.96 -14.71
C LEU A 72 -4.52 2.92 -13.35
N TYR A 73 -3.34 2.29 -13.30
CA TYR A 73 -2.57 2.07 -12.06
C TYR A 73 -2.50 3.26 -11.08
N PRO A 74 -2.28 4.53 -11.51
CA PRO A 74 -2.16 5.64 -10.56
C PRO A 74 -3.47 6.02 -9.85
N PHE A 75 -4.62 5.72 -10.46
CA PHE A 75 -5.94 6.07 -9.93
C PHE A 75 -6.46 4.90 -9.10
N GLN A 76 -6.67 5.14 -7.81
CA GLN A 76 -7.17 4.13 -6.89
C GLN A 76 -8.52 4.58 -6.31
N PRO A 77 -9.62 3.86 -6.61
CA PRO A 77 -10.94 4.20 -6.08
C PRO A 77 -11.03 3.96 -4.57
N VAL A 78 -12.03 4.58 -3.94
CA VAL A 78 -12.31 4.45 -2.51
C VAL A 78 -13.70 3.87 -2.30
N ARG A 79 -13.81 2.93 -1.38
CA ARG A 79 -15.06 2.29 -0.98
C ARG A 79 -15.30 2.44 0.51
N ASP A 80 -16.56 2.34 0.92
CA ASP A 80 -16.89 2.08 2.31
C ASP A 80 -16.68 0.61 2.69
N GLU A 81 -16.95 0.26 3.95
CA GLU A 81 -16.85 -1.10 4.46
C GLU A 81 -17.84 -2.10 3.87
N ASN A 82 -18.93 -1.63 3.26
CA ASN A 82 -19.95 -2.44 2.60
C ASN A 82 -19.61 -2.63 1.11
N GLY A 83 -18.51 -2.04 0.62
CA GLY A 83 -18.06 -2.11 -0.75
C GLY A 83 -18.71 -1.06 -1.67
N ASN A 84 -19.49 -0.11 -1.13
CA ASN A 84 -20.07 0.99 -1.89
C ASN A 84 -18.98 1.95 -2.31
N LEU A 85 -18.99 2.37 -3.58
CA LEU A 85 -18.06 3.38 -4.08
C LEU A 85 -18.38 4.76 -3.51
N VAL A 86 -17.34 5.53 -3.25
CA VAL A 86 -17.42 6.93 -2.82
C VAL A 86 -16.76 7.79 -3.90
N ASN A 87 -17.22 9.03 -4.13
CA ASN A 87 -16.72 9.92 -5.19
C ASN A 87 -15.30 10.50 -4.92
N ILE A 88 -14.43 9.70 -4.32
CA ILE A 88 -13.02 9.99 -4.07
C ILE A 88 -12.16 9.09 -4.96
N MET A 89 -11.21 9.70 -5.66
CA MET A 89 -10.17 9.00 -6.40
C MET A 89 -8.81 9.35 -5.83
N LEU A 90 -8.06 8.34 -5.38
CA LEU A 90 -6.70 8.55 -4.91
C LEU A 90 -5.71 8.55 -6.07
N ILE A 91 -4.71 9.43 -6.01
CA ILE A 91 -3.56 9.43 -6.91
C ILE A 91 -2.36 8.88 -6.12
N ARG A 92 -1.86 7.70 -6.53
CA ARG A 92 -0.81 6.96 -5.78
C ARG A 92 0.57 6.91 -6.42
N SER A 93 0.68 7.43 -7.65
CA SER A 93 1.94 7.49 -8.40
C SER A 93 1.89 8.60 -9.45
N PRO A 94 3.03 8.96 -10.05
CA PRO A 94 3.06 9.93 -11.15
C PRO A 94 2.21 9.49 -12.35
N LEU A 95 1.48 10.46 -12.92
CA LEU A 95 0.66 10.34 -14.12
C LEU A 95 1.49 10.57 -15.39
N ASP A 96 1.38 9.64 -16.34
CA ASP A 96 1.80 9.84 -17.72
C ASP A 96 0.89 10.83 -18.47
N PHE A 97 1.22 11.11 -19.74
CA PHE A 97 0.46 12.06 -20.55
C PHE A 97 -1.03 11.71 -20.68
N MET A 98 -1.38 10.44 -20.92
CA MET A 98 -2.77 10.02 -21.11
C MET A 98 -3.55 10.04 -19.79
N GLN A 99 -2.87 9.69 -18.71
CA GLN A 99 -3.44 9.73 -17.35
C GLN A 99 -3.67 11.18 -16.89
N ARG A 100 -2.79 12.13 -17.25
CA ARG A 100 -3.01 13.57 -17.01
C ARG A 100 -4.24 14.09 -17.74
N LEU A 101 -4.43 13.71 -19.01
CA LEU A 101 -5.66 14.06 -19.74
C LEU A 101 -6.91 13.50 -19.07
N SER A 102 -6.80 12.30 -18.49
CA SER A 102 -7.90 11.70 -17.73
C SER A 102 -8.17 12.50 -16.45
N PHE A 103 -7.14 12.83 -15.67
CA PHE A 103 -7.26 13.70 -14.50
C PHE A 103 -7.90 15.05 -14.85
N ASP A 104 -7.43 15.71 -15.91
CA ASP A 104 -7.98 17.00 -16.37
C ASP A 104 -9.46 16.91 -16.77
N HIS A 105 -9.89 15.78 -17.32
CA HIS A 105 -11.29 15.56 -17.68
C HIS A 105 -12.22 15.40 -16.47
N TYR A 106 -11.70 14.83 -15.37
CA TYR A 106 -12.51 14.44 -14.20
C TYR A 106 -12.32 15.33 -12.96
N LYS A 107 -11.28 16.18 -12.92
CA LYS A 107 -10.89 16.96 -11.72
C LYS A 107 -11.97 17.84 -11.12
N GLU A 108 -12.93 18.30 -11.92
CA GLU A 108 -14.05 19.13 -11.46
C GLU A 108 -15.27 18.31 -11.04
N LYS A 109 -15.29 17.00 -11.37
CA LYS A 109 -16.45 16.12 -11.23
C LYS A 109 -16.37 15.23 -10.00
N ILE A 110 -15.17 14.90 -9.57
CA ILE A 110 -14.89 13.99 -8.44
C ILE A 110 -13.80 14.58 -7.55
N VAL A 111 -13.69 14.08 -6.32
CA VAL A 111 -12.66 14.53 -5.38
C VAL A 111 -11.38 13.73 -5.62
N PHE A 112 -10.29 14.40 -5.99
CA PHE A 112 -8.97 13.78 -6.01
C PHE A 112 -8.22 14.07 -4.72
N LEU A 113 -7.68 13.01 -4.10
CA LEU A 113 -6.73 13.09 -2.99
C LEU A 113 -5.44 12.37 -3.37
N GLY A 114 -4.31 12.80 -2.82
CA GLY A 114 -3.07 12.07 -2.97
C GLY A 114 -2.92 10.99 -1.90
N ILE A 115 -2.32 9.85 -2.24
CA ILE A 115 -1.87 8.84 -1.27
C ILE A 115 -0.42 8.46 -1.56
N MET A 116 0.41 8.54 -0.52
CA MET A 116 1.79 8.12 -0.66
C MET A 116 1.89 6.59 -0.69
N SER A 117 2.32 6.05 -1.83
CA SER A 117 2.61 4.61 -1.99
C SER A 117 3.84 4.30 -2.84
N TYR A 118 4.25 5.19 -3.74
CA TYR A 118 5.30 4.93 -4.71
C TYR A 118 6.56 5.72 -4.36
N GLU A 119 7.62 5.04 -3.93
CA GLU A 119 8.93 5.62 -3.62
C GLU A 119 8.86 6.90 -2.78
N THR A 120 9.10 8.06 -3.40
CA THR A 120 9.09 9.41 -2.79
C THR A 120 7.90 10.26 -3.25
N PHE A 121 6.97 9.70 -4.01
CA PHE A 121 5.80 10.42 -4.50
C PHE A 121 5.05 11.10 -3.33
N PRO A 122 4.68 12.39 -3.42
CA PRO A 122 4.58 13.23 -4.64
C PRO A 122 5.84 13.91 -5.15
N LEU A 123 6.99 13.75 -4.50
CA LEU A 123 8.24 14.32 -5.02
C LEU A 123 8.88 13.37 -6.04
N PRO A 124 9.67 13.89 -6.99
CA PRO A 124 10.47 13.09 -7.90
C PRO A 124 11.37 12.10 -7.15
N SER A 125 11.36 10.86 -7.60
CA SER A 125 12.19 9.79 -7.09
C SER A 125 13.67 10.08 -7.38
N PRO A 126 14.57 9.91 -6.41
CA PRO A 126 16.01 9.95 -6.68
C PRO A 126 16.49 8.68 -7.39
N ASN A 127 15.63 7.66 -7.55
CA ASN A 127 15.95 6.42 -8.24
C ASN A 127 16.13 6.68 -9.76
N PRO A 128 17.34 6.47 -10.32
CA PRO A 128 17.60 6.70 -11.76
C PRO A 128 16.82 5.75 -12.68
N PHE A 129 16.22 4.70 -12.15
CA PHE A 129 15.41 3.74 -12.88
C PHE A 129 13.90 4.00 -12.77
N ALA A 130 13.47 5.04 -12.05
CA ALA A 130 12.05 5.38 -11.90
C ALA A 130 11.44 5.83 -13.24
N THR A 131 10.33 5.21 -13.63
CA THR A 131 9.55 5.60 -14.81
C THR A 131 8.63 6.77 -14.50
N ASN A 132 8.31 7.59 -15.50
CA ASN A 132 7.42 8.76 -15.36
C ASN A 132 7.83 9.72 -14.23
N ASN A 133 9.13 9.79 -13.97
CA ASN A 133 9.72 10.53 -12.86
C ASN A 133 10.11 11.98 -13.21
N ASN A 134 9.97 12.36 -14.49
CA ASN A 134 10.23 13.71 -14.96
C ASN A 134 8.91 14.50 -14.97
N PHE A 135 8.49 14.93 -13.79
CA PHE A 135 7.34 15.81 -13.59
C PHE A 135 7.75 16.98 -12.70
N ASP A 136 7.10 18.12 -12.92
CA ASP A 136 7.24 19.28 -12.04
C ASP A 136 6.43 19.03 -10.76
N ASP A 137 6.99 19.44 -9.62
CA ASP A 137 6.40 19.26 -8.29
C ASP A 137 5.02 19.93 -8.24
N ASP A 138 4.85 21.05 -8.96
CA ASP A 138 3.60 21.82 -9.03
C ASP A 138 2.38 21.02 -9.51
N MET A 139 2.60 19.92 -10.25
CA MET A 139 1.55 19.03 -10.71
C MET A 139 0.84 18.33 -9.54
N TYR A 140 1.56 18.07 -8.44
CA TYR A 140 1.03 17.36 -7.28
C TYR A 140 1.05 18.21 -6.02
N VAL A 141 2.19 18.82 -5.74
CA VAL A 141 2.45 19.69 -4.62
C VAL A 141 2.02 21.11 -5.00
N GLY A 142 0.83 21.52 -4.54
CA GLY A 142 0.27 22.84 -4.84
C GLY A 142 -0.78 22.87 -5.95
N ASN A 143 -1.07 21.72 -6.56
CA ASN A 143 -2.19 21.61 -7.49
C ASN A 143 -3.52 21.69 -6.72
N PRO A 144 -4.37 22.71 -6.95
CA PRO A 144 -5.60 22.92 -6.18
C PRO A 144 -6.65 21.82 -6.42
N TRP A 145 -6.47 21.00 -7.46
CA TRP A 145 -7.35 19.90 -7.79
C TRP A 145 -7.01 18.59 -7.07
N ILE A 146 -5.81 18.48 -6.46
CA ILE A 146 -5.49 17.42 -5.50
C ILE A 146 -5.69 17.99 -4.10
N GLN A 147 -6.87 17.73 -3.56
CA GLN A 147 -7.46 18.58 -2.52
C GLN A 147 -7.00 18.23 -1.09
N GLY A 148 -6.23 17.16 -0.92
CA GLY A 148 -5.68 16.71 0.35
C GLY A 148 -4.78 15.48 0.17
N TRP A 149 -4.02 15.13 1.22
CA TRP A 149 -2.99 14.10 1.15
C TRP A 149 -2.99 13.13 2.32
N LEU A 150 -2.92 11.83 1.99
CA LEU A 150 -2.56 10.75 2.89
C LEU A 150 -1.03 10.60 2.83
N ASN A 151 -0.36 11.13 3.85
CA ASN A 151 1.06 11.45 3.85
C ASN A 151 1.89 10.63 4.86
N MET A 152 3.16 10.43 4.52
CA MET A 152 4.16 9.80 5.37
C MET A 152 5.43 10.63 5.62
N TYR A 153 5.64 11.75 4.91
CA TYR A 153 6.73 12.65 5.26
C TYR A 153 6.58 13.12 6.70
N ARG A 154 7.69 13.11 7.46
CA ARG A 154 7.72 13.53 8.87
C ARG A 154 7.39 15.01 9.05
N ASN A 155 7.80 15.84 8.09
CA ASN A 155 7.55 17.28 8.06
C ASN A 155 6.78 17.65 6.78
N PRO A 156 5.49 17.29 6.66
CA PRO A 156 4.75 17.50 5.43
C PRO A 156 4.58 18.99 5.06
N ARG A 157 4.69 19.89 6.03
CA ARG A 157 4.58 21.34 5.82
C ARG A 157 5.79 21.97 5.14
N ASP A 158 6.89 21.21 5.01
CA ASP A 158 8.03 21.61 4.18
C ASP A 158 7.75 21.36 2.68
N ILE A 159 6.69 20.60 2.38
CA ILE A 159 6.33 20.15 1.03
C ILE A 159 5.01 20.81 0.61
N PHE A 160 3.94 20.58 1.38
CA PHE A 160 2.58 20.98 1.00
C PHE A 160 2.21 22.38 1.52
N ASP A 161 1.31 23.06 0.79
CA ASP A 161 0.74 24.34 1.20
C ASP A 161 0.16 24.27 2.63
N PRO A 162 0.30 25.32 3.45
CA PRO A 162 -0.21 25.35 4.82
C PRO A 162 -1.70 24.99 4.97
N ASN A 163 -2.52 25.28 3.96
CA ASN A 163 -3.96 25.01 3.96
C ASN A 163 -4.34 23.64 3.39
N THR A 164 -3.38 22.89 2.83
CA THR A 164 -3.66 21.54 2.34
C THR A 164 -4.04 20.63 3.52
N PRO A 165 -5.22 19.98 3.51
CA PRO A 165 -5.57 18.94 4.48
C PRO A 165 -4.64 17.73 4.34
N ILE A 166 -4.09 17.26 5.48
CA ILE A 166 -3.12 16.16 5.50
C ILE A 166 -3.43 15.23 6.66
N VAL A 167 -3.37 13.92 6.41
CA VAL A 167 -3.52 12.88 7.43
C VAL A 167 -2.39 11.85 7.30
N GLN A 168 -1.91 11.32 8.43
CA GLN A 168 -0.79 10.36 8.45
C GLN A 168 -1.24 8.92 8.14
N ILE A 169 -1.60 8.67 6.88
CA ILE A 169 -2.07 7.38 6.36
C ILE A 169 -1.25 7.03 5.11
N SER A 170 -0.94 5.74 4.92
CA SER A 170 -0.31 5.22 3.71
C SER A 170 -1.05 3.99 3.22
N GLN A 171 -0.76 3.53 2.00
CA GLN A 171 -1.41 2.35 1.44
C GLN A 171 -1.17 1.07 2.28
N SER A 172 -0.04 0.98 2.96
CA SER A 172 0.31 -0.13 3.85
C SER A 172 -0.56 -0.20 5.11
N ASP A 173 -1.21 0.89 5.53
CA ASP A 173 -2.14 0.88 6.66
C ASP A 173 -3.34 -0.06 6.42
N PHE A 174 -3.68 -0.31 5.15
CA PHE A 174 -4.78 -1.17 4.71
C PHE A 174 -4.32 -2.59 4.31
N ALA A 175 -3.03 -2.89 4.45
CA ALA A 175 -2.41 -4.13 3.96
C ALA A 175 -2.05 -5.10 5.09
N LEU A 176 -2.92 -5.24 6.09
CA LEU A 176 -2.75 -6.26 7.13
C LEU A 176 -3.26 -7.60 6.59
N PRO A 177 -2.43 -8.66 6.60
CA PRO A 177 -2.86 -9.99 6.21
C PRO A 177 -3.81 -10.60 7.26
N GLU A 178 -4.78 -11.37 6.79
CA GLU A 178 -5.60 -12.23 7.66
C GLU A 178 -4.75 -13.42 8.12
N ILE A 179 -4.55 -13.55 9.44
CA ILE A 179 -3.67 -14.57 10.03
C ILE A 179 -4.35 -15.17 11.26
N GLU A 180 -4.56 -16.48 11.22
CA GLU A 180 -4.97 -17.33 12.35
C GLU A 180 -3.78 -17.62 13.27
N PHE A 181 -3.25 -16.56 13.91
CA PHE A 181 -1.91 -16.59 14.53
C PHE A 181 -1.73 -17.68 15.58
N ASP A 182 -2.68 -17.82 16.51
CA ASP A 182 -2.58 -18.84 17.57
C ASP A 182 -2.60 -20.26 17.01
N GLN A 183 -3.39 -20.50 15.95
CA GLN A 183 -3.39 -21.79 15.25
C GLN A 183 -2.06 -22.03 14.56
N GLU A 184 -1.51 -21.03 13.86
CA GLU A 184 -0.21 -21.18 13.20
C GLU A 184 0.93 -21.46 14.18
N VAL A 185 0.89 -20.84 15.37
CA VAL A 185 1.85 -21.12 16.45
C VAL A 185 1.71 -22.56 16.94
N ASN A 186 0.48 -23.02 17.18
CA ASN A 186 0.20 -24.40 17.58
C ASN A 186 0.64 -25.42 16.51
N ASP A 187 0.54 -25.07 15.24
CA ASP A 187 1.00 -25.87 14.10
C ASP A 187 2.54 -25.87 13.94
N GLY A 188 3.27 -25.12 14.76
CA GLY A 188 4.73 -25.02 14.69
C GLY A 188 5.27 -24.17 13.53
N LYS A 189 4.42 -23.38 12.85
CA LYS A 189 4.84 -22.58 11.68
C LYS A 189 5.79 -21.43 12.02
N HIS A 190 5.85 -21.03 13.29
CA HIS A 190 6.65 -19.90 13.79
C HIS A 190 7.99 -20.32 14.42
N GLU A 191 8.42 -21.57 14.22
CA GLU A 191 9.75 -22.03 14.62
C GLU A 191 10.85 -21.19 13.96
N LYS A 192 11.71 -20.57 14.76
CA LYS A 192 12.76 -19.68 14.26
C LYS A 192 13.94 -20.48 13.70
N ARG A 193 14.29 -20.20 12.45
CA ARG A 193 15.41 -20.84 11.71
C ARG A 193 16.44 -19.85 11.21
N TYR A 194 16.05 -18.57 11.13
CA TYR A 194 16.89 -17.49 10.63
C TYR A 194 16.85 -16.32 11.62
N ASP A 195 17.94 -15.57 11.69
CA ASP A 195 17.98 -14.36 12.50
C ASP A 195 17.22 -13.25 11.79
N PHE A 196 17.43 -13.07 10.49
CA PHE A 196 16.79 -11.98 9.74
C PHE A 196 16.20 -12.42 8.41
N VAL A 197 15.22 -11.65 7.96
CA VAL A 197 14.73 -11.66 6.57
C VAL A 197 14.85 -10.26 5.98
N TYR A 198 15.24 -10.19 4.71
CA TYR A 198 15.22 -9.00 3.88
C TYR A 198 14.42 -9.29 2.62
N SER A 199 13.58 -8.34 2.19
CA SER A 199 12.81 -8.46 0.96
C SER A 199 13.25 -7.44 -0.07
N MET A 200 13.75 -7.93 -1.20
CA MET A 200 13.97 -7.12 -2.39
C MET A 200 12.71 -7.11 -3.27
N SER A 201 12.82 -6.50 -4.45
CA SER A 201 11.93 -6.67 -5.59
C SER A 201 12.79 -6.69 -6.85
N ASN A 202 12.39 -7.44 -7.88
CA ASN A 202 13.02 -7.38 -9.20
C ASN A 202 12.33 -6.35 -10.12
N GLY A 203 11.31 -5.63 -9.63
CA GLY A 203 10.55 -4.66 -10.42
C GLY A 203 9.84 -5.26 -11.63
N GLY A 204 9.60 -6.58 -11.64
CA GLY A 204 9.02 -7.28 -12.80
C GLY A 204 10.01 -7.53 -13.95
N HIS A 205 11.31 -7.32 -13.73
CA HIS A 205 12.35 -7.50 -14.74
C HIS A 205 13.44 -8.48 -14.27
N PRO A 206 14.14 -9.16 -15.21
CA PRO A 206 15.31 -10.00 -14.85
C PRO A 206 16.42 -9.16 -14.22
N PHE A 207 17.13 -9.73 -13.24
CA PHE A 207 18.34 -9.10 -12.69
C PHE A 207 19.48 -9.12 -13.70
N ASN A 208 20.24 -8.03 -13.76
CA ASN A 208 21.53 -8.01 -14.43
C ASN A 208 22.64 -8.56 -13.50
N GLU A 209 23.85 -8.72 -14.02
CA GLU A 209 24.96 -9.33 -13.26
C GLU A 209 25.42 -8.53 -12.05
N GLU A 210 25.07 -7.24 -12.00
CA GLU A 210 25.40 -6.33 -10.90
C GLU A 210 24.26 -6.19 -9.88
N CYS A 211 23.10 -6.79 -10.16
CA CYS A 211 21.85 -6.57 -9.46
C CYS A 211 21.53 -5.09 -9.26
N THR A 212 21.56 -4.35 -10.36
CA THR A 212 21.08 -2.97 -10.44
C THR A 212 19.74 -2.90 -11.17
N GLY A 213 18.99 -1.83 -10.93
CA GLY A 213 17.65 -1.62 -11.49
C GLY A 213 16.72 -0.99 -10.47
N TRP A 214 15.47 -0.76 -10.87
CA TRP A 214 14.49 -0.08 -10.02
C TRP A 214 14.31 -0.76 -8.66
N GLY A 215 14.10 -2.08 -8.65
CA GLY A 215 13.86 -2.84 -7.43
C GLY A 215 15.04 -2.82 -6.45
N PRO A 216 16.26 -3.20 -6.86
CA PRO A 216 17.45 -3.10 -6.01
C PRO A 216 17.71 -1.69 -5.47
N GLU A 217 17.50 -0.66 -6.29
CA GLU A 217 17.67 0.74 -5.87
C GLU A 217 16.60 1.15 -4.84
N ALA A 218 15.32 0.91 -5.14
CA ALA A 218 14.20 1.20 -4.24
C ALA A 218 14.32 0.42 -2.91
N LYS A 219 14.92 -0.78 -2.94
CA LYS A 219 15.14 -1.61 -1.77
C LYS A 219 16.50 -1.41 -1.09
N ASN A 220 17.24 -0.37 -1.48
CA ASN A 220 18.55 0.04 -0.96
C ASN A 220 19.55 -1.12 -0.88
N TRP A 221 19.65 -1.89 -1.96
CA TRP A 221 20.48 -3.10 -2.05
C TRP A 221 21.97 -2.81 -1.85
N THR A 222 22.44 -1.64 -2.29
CA THR A 222 23.83 -1.23 -2.08
C THR A 222 24.19 -1.18 -0.60
N PHE A 223 23.40 -0.45 0.21
CA PHE A 223 23.59 -0.43 1.66
C PHE A 223 23.33 -1.81 2.29
N ALA A 224 22.33 -2.55 1.80
CA ALA A 224 22.04 -3.89 2.31
C ALA A 224 23.27 -4.82 2.24
N LYS A 225 24.05 -4.77 1.15
CA LYS A 225 25.32 -5.52 1.04
C LYS A 225 26.36 -5.10 2.08
N GLU A 226 26.46 -3.82 2.40
CA GLU A 226 27.39 -3.35 3.44
C GLU A 226 26.92 -3.79 4.84
N ALA A 227 25.62 -3.70 5.12
CA ALA A 227 25.04 -4.22 6.36
C ALA A 227 25.20 -5.74 6.47
N LEU A 228 25.14 -6.47 5.35
CA LEU A 228 25.38 -7.92 5.32
C LEU A 228 26.80 -8.29 5.73
N GLU A 229 27.84 -7.50 5.40
CA GLU A 229 29.20 -7.73 5.92
C GLU A 229 29.23 -7.70 7.45
N VAL A 230 28.49 -6.77 8.06
CA VAL A 230 28.37 -6.68 9.52
C VAL A 230 27.53 -7.82 10.09
N MET A 231 26.34 -8.08 9.52
CA MET A 231 25.43 -9.11 10.01
C MET A 231 26.02 -10.51 9.89
N CYS A 232 26.53 -10.90 8.72
CA CYS A 232 27.12 -12.22 8.52
C CYS A 232 28.53 -12.33 9.10
N GLY A 233 29.35 -11.29 8.95
CA GLY A 233 30.77 -11.34 9.30
C GLY A 233 31.03 -11.11 10.78
N GLU A 234 30.58 -9.97 11.31
CA GLU A 234 30.86 -9.58 12.70
C GLU A 234 29.85 -10.15 13.70
N LEU A 235 28.56 -10.19 13.33
CA LEU A 235 27.48 -10.66 14.20
C LEU A 235 27.15 -12.15 14.00
N ASN A 236 27.69 -12.77 12.96
CA ASN A 236 27.50 -14.20 12.64
C ASN A 236 26.03 -14.63 12.46
N LEU A 237 25.20 -13.75 11.90
CA LEU A 237 23.77 -13.99 11.69
C LEU A 237 23.50 -14.86 10.46
N LEU A 238 22.46 -15.69 10.57
CA LEU A 238 21.85 -16.45 9.49
C LEU A 238 20.67 -15.67 8.91
N GLY A 239 20.57 -15.60 7.59
CA GLY A 239 19.61 -14.72 6.94
C GLY A 239 18.91 -15.30 5.73
N VAL A 240 17.78 -14.70 5.40
CA VAL A 240 17.02 -14.97 4.17
C VAL A 240 16.92 -13.67 3.37
N LEU A 241 17.30 -13.73 2.10
CA LEU A 241 17.15 -12.64 1.15
C LEU A 241 16.10 -13.05 0.11
N LEU A 242 14.90 -12.49 0.24
CA LEU A 242 13.81 -12.76 -0.68
C LEU A 242 13.98 -11.97 -1.97
N VAL A 243 13.69 -12.62 -3.09
CA VAL A 243 13.70 -12.04 -4.43
C VAL A 243 15.09 -11.48 -4.80
N THR A 244 16.16 -12.17 -4.42
CA THR A 244 17.53 -11.86 -4.83
C THR A 244 18.10 -12.86 -5.83
N ARG A 245 17.22 -13.65 -6.44
CA ARG A 245 17.50 -14.52 -7.59
C ARG A 245 16.53 -14.14 -8.70
N ASP A 246 16.96 -14.27 -9.95
CA ASP A 246 16.07 -14.02 -11.08
C ASP A 246 14.90 -15.03 -11.10
N GLN A 247 13.82 -14.69 -11.81
CA GLN A 247 12.61 -15.52 -11.89
C GLN A 247 12.83 -16.91 -12.52
N TRP A 248 13.98 -17.10 -13.17
CA TRP A 248 14.41 -18.37 -13.77
C TRP A 248 15.34 -19.17 -12.84
N ASP A 249 15.58 -18.66 -11.63
CA ASP A 249 16.47 -19.23 -10.62
C ASP A 249 17.89 -19.55 -11.13
N SER A 250 18.32 -18.82 -12.15
CA SER A 250 19.53 -19.10 -12.94
C SER A 250 20.75 -18.37 -12.39
N LYS A 251 20.57 -17.19 -11.78
CA LYS A 251 21.67 -16.40 -11.18
C LYS A 251 21.24 -15.63 -9.93
N PRO A 252 21.89 -15.85 -8.77
CA PRO A 252 21.68 -15.03 -7.59
C PRO A 252 22.44 -13.70 -7.67
N CYS A 253 21.94 -12.70 -6.96
CA CYS A 253 22.70 -11.50 -6.65
C CYS A 253 23.95 -11.84 -5.85
N LYS A 254 25.03 -11.11 -6.13
CA LYS A 254 26.28 -11.24 -5.40
C LYS A 254 26.08 -10.73 -3.97
N ILE A 255 26.49 -11.54 -3.01
CA ILE A 255 26.51 -11.22 -1.58
C ILE A 255 27.96 -11.19 -1.09
N PRO A 256 28.23 -10.51 0.04
CA PRO A 256 29.49 -10.61 0.77
C PRO A 256 30.00 -12.04 0.97
N LYS A 257 31.33 -12.24 0.86
CA LYS A 257 31.94 -13.56 1.14
C LYS A 257 31.74 -13.99 2.59
N SER A 258 31.65 -13.03 3.51
CA SER A 258 31.35 -13.29 4.93
C SER A 258 29.99 -13.96 5.15
N CYS A 259 29.09 -13.90 4.16
CA CYS A 259 27.78 -14.54 4.15
C CYS A 259 27.77 -15.94 3.51
N ASP A 260 28.90 -16.46 3.02
CA ASP A 260 28.98 -17.79 2.41
C ASP A 260 28.50 -18.86 3.41
N GLY A 261 27.49 -19.64 3.01
CA GLY A 261 26.88 -20.67 3.86
C GLY A 261 25.94 -20.16 4.96
N LYS A 262 25.71 -18.84 5.06
CA LYS A 262 24.83 -18.22 6.09
C LYS A 262 23.52 -17.66 5.52
N ILE A 263 23.42 -17.54 4.20
CA ILE A 263 22.30 -16.89 3.53
C ILE A 263 21.54 -17.84 2.62
N VAL A 264 20.21 -17.85 2.78
CA VAL A 264 19.27 -18.36 1.78
C VAL A 264 18.86 -17.22 0.86
N GLN A 265 19.01 -17.40 -0.45
CA GLN A 265 18.50 -16.47 -1.47
C GLN A 265 17.36 -17.12 -2.22
N THR A 266 16.28 -16.38 -2.51
CA THR A 266 15.10 -16.93 -3.20
C THR A 266 14.83 -16.20 -4.52
N PRO A 267 14.18 -16.86 -5.49
CA PRO A 267 13.55 -16.17 -6.61
C PRO A 267 12.29 -15.42 -6.14
N PHE A 268 11.47 -14.95 -7.08
CA PHE A 268 10.10 -14.54 -6.77
C PHE A 268 9.34 -15.70 -6.12
N LEU A 269 8.64 -15.42 -5.03
CA LEU A 269 7.81 -16.35 -4.29
C LEU A 269 6.39 -15.82 -4.26
N ASP A 270 5.42 -16.71 -4.10
CA ASP A 270 4.08 -16.26 -3.74
C ASP A 270 4.06 -15.67 -2.32
N GLN A 271 2.93 -15.06 -1.96
CA GLN A 271 2.80 -14.37 -0.69
C GLN A 271 2.90 -15.33 0.51
N ASP A 272 2.37 -16.54 0.41
CA ASP A 272 2.36 -17.49 1.52
C ASP A 272 3.75 -18.05 1.79
N GLU A 273 4.50 -18.35 0.72
CA GLU A 273 5.90 -18.76 0.76
C GLU A 273 6.79 -17.66 1.35
N ALA A 274 6.65 -16.41 0.89
CA ALA A 274 7.39 -15.28 1.44
C ALA A 274 7.07 -15.08 2.94
N MET A 275 5.80 -15.15 3.32
CA MET A 275 5.35 -15.05 4.71
C MET A 275 5.88 -16.22 5.57
N SER A 276 6.10 -17.40 4.99
CA SER A 276 6.71 -18.53 5.69
C SER A 276 8.14 -18.20 6.15
N TYR A 277 8.93 -17.52 5.32
CA TYR A 277 10.26 -17.05 5.74
C TYR A 277 10.17 -15.98 6.82
N PHE A 278 9.19 -15.09 6.76
CA PHE A 278 8.98 -14.09 7.81
C PHE A 278 8.70 -14.77 9.16
N ARG A 279 7.79 -15.75 9.18
CA ARG A 279 7.48 -16.55 10.39
C ARG A 279 8.72 -17.19 11.00
N GLN A 280 9.62 -17.69 10.15
CA GLN A 280 10.85 -18.39 10.56
C GLN A 280 12.01 -17.45 10.90
N SER A 281 11.86 -16.13 10.73
CA SER A 281 12.90 -15.14 11.06
C SER A 281 12.66 -14.47 12.41
N ARG A 282 13.74 -14.09 13.11
CA ARG A 282 13.66 -13.35 14.38
C ARG A 282 13.32 -11.88 14.18
N PHE A 283 13.78 -11.26 13.09
CA PHE A 283 13.40 -9.89 12.72
C PHE A 283 13.37 -9.65 11.21
N LEU A 284 12.67 -8.59 10.78
CA LEU A 284 12.70 -8.05 9.42
C LEU A 284 13.74 -6.93 9.33
N PHE A 285 14.63 -6.98 8.35
CA PHE A 285 15.59 -5.92 8.03
C PHE A 285 15.07 -5.01 6.91
N VAL A 286 14.94 -3.71 7.20
CA VAL A 286 14.36 -2.69 6.31
C VAL A 286 15.38 -1.56 6.07
N PRO A 287 16.28 -1.69 5.08
CA PRO A 287 17.28 -0.66 4.78
C PRO A 287 16.77 0.48 3.91
N GLN A 288 15.55 0.39 3.39
CA GLN A 288 15.00 1.31 2.41
C GLN A 288 14.98 2.76 2.92
N VAL A 289 15.22 3.71 2.01
CA VAL A 289 15.11 5.15 2.28
C VAL A 289 13.94 5.72 1.47
N ASN A 290 13.93 5.43 0.17
CA ASN A 290 12.92 5.93 -0.78
C ASN A 290 11.73 4.97 -0.88
N ASP A 291 11.03 4.73 0.23
CA ASP A 291 9.83 3.88 0.27
C ASP A 291 8.77 4.51 1.18
N ALA A 292 7.69 4.99 0.59
CA ALA A 292 6.62 5.67 1.28
C ALA A 292 5.59 4.75 1.95
N SER A 293 5.50 3.48 1.54
CA SER A 293 4.43 2.58 2.00
C SER A 293 4.82 1.10 2.00
N PRO A 294 5.90 0.72 2.69
CA PRO A 294 6.42 -0.64 2.69
C PRO A 294 5.49 -1.65 3.39
N ARG A 295 4.73 -2.44 2.61
CA ARG A 295 3.80 -3.48 3.12
C ARG A 295 4.51 -4.62 3.87
N VAL A 296 5.78 -4.87 3.57
CA VAL A 296 6.58 -5.91 4.26
C VAL A 296 6.64 -5.68 5.77
N ILE A 297 6.58 -4.42 6.24
CA ILE A 297 6.55 -4.13 7.67
C ILE A 297 5.22 -4.54 8.28
N THR A 298 4.08 -4.16 7.71
CA THR A 298 2.78 -4.54 8.27
C THR A 298 2.57 -6.05 8.22
N GLN A 299 3.10 -6.72 7.20
CA GLN A 299 3.15 -8.18 7.10
C GLN A 299 3.99 -8.81 8.21
N ALA A 300 5.23 -8.36 8.43
CA ALA A 300 6.10 -8.88 9.49
C ALA A 300 5.52 -8.63 10.89
N LEU A 301 5.07 -7.41 11.17
CA LEU A 301 4.46 -7.09 12.46
C LEU A 301 3.22 -7.94 12.72
N SER A 302 2.40 -8.22 11.69
CA SER A 302 1.21 -9.07 11.83
C SER A 302 1.56 -10.53 12.16
N LEU A 303 2.75 -11.00 11.79
CA LEU A 303 3.32 -12.30 12.18
C LEU A 303 4.10 -12.24 13.50
N ASN A 304 3.96 -11.16 14.26
CA ASN A 304 4.68 -10.92 15.50
C ASN A 304 6.21 -10.88 15.33
N VAL A 305 6.69 -10.44 14.16
CA VAL A 305 8.11 -10.29 13.85
C VAL A 305 8.51 -8.81 13.99
N PRO A 306 9.43 -8.45 14.90
CA PRO A 306 9.89 -7.09 15.05
C PRO A 306 10.78 -6.65 13.88
N VAL A 307 11.02 -5.34 13.78
CA VAL A 307 11.68 -4.75 12.60
C VAL A 307 12.91 -3.93 13.00
N LEU A 308 14.01 -4.11 12.27
CA LEU A 308 15.17 -3.23 12.28
C LEU A 308 15.13 -2.32 11.06
N MET A 309 14.87 -1.04 11.25
CA MET A 309 14.52 -0.11 10.17
C MET A 309 15.49 1.05 10.03
N ASN A 310 15.79 1.43 8.78
CA ASN A 310 16.51 2.66 8.50
C ASN A 310 15.66 3.87 8.91
N LYS A 311 16.17 4.71 9.80
CA LYS A 311 15.47 5.90 10.35
C LYS A 311 15.11 6.92 9.26
N ASN A 312 15.88 6.93 8.17
CA ASN A 312 15.76 7.89 7.08
C ASN A 312 14.69 7.49 6.05
N ILE A 313 13.98 6.36 6.25
CA ILE A 313 12.88 5.95 5.37
C ILE A 313 11.75 6.99 5.34
N ILE A 314 11.20 7.23 4.15
CA ILE A 314 10.10 8.17 3.95
C ILE A 314 8.82 7.71 4.65
N GLY A 315 8.47 6.42 4.54
CA GLY A 315 7.25 5.86 5.12
C GLY A 315 7.47 4.52 5.81
N GLY A 316 6.43 4.04 6.50
CA GLY A 316 6.53 2.88 7.38
C GLY A 316 7.16 3.14 8.75
N TRP A 317 7.85 4.26 8.95
CA TRP A 317 8.47 4.61 10.22
C TRP A 317 7.49 4.71 11.39
N LYS A 318 6.22 5.07 11.13
CA LYS A 318 5.18 5.20 12.18
C LYS A 318 4.83 3.87 12.85
N TYR A 319 5.18 2.75 12.22
CA TYR A 319 4.96 1.43 12.77
C TYR A 319 5.99 1.06 13.83
N ILE A 320 7.13 1.77 13.90
CA ILE A 320 8.26 1.43 14.77
C ILE A 320 8.21 2.23 16.05
N ASN A 321 8.16 1.52 17.17
CA ASN A 321 8.17 2.03 18.54
C ASN A 321 8.74 0.96 19.49
N ASN A 322 8.67 1.21 20.80
CA ASN A 322 9.19 0.31 21.84
C ASN A 322 8.54 -1.08 21.89
N GLN A 323 7.44 -1.33 21.18
CA GLN A 323 6.77 -2.62 21.08
C GLN A 323 7.07 -3.36 19.77
N THR A 324 7.65 -2.70 18.76
CA THR A 324 7.64 -3.24 17.39
C THR A 324 9.01 -3.30 16.72
N GLY A 325 10.02 -2.59 17.23
CA GLY A 325 11.35 -2.68 16.64
C GLY A 325 12.28 -1.52 17.00
N GLU A 326 13.36 -1.41 16.23
CA GLU A 326 14.41 -0.41 16.42
C GLU A 326 14.74 0.32 15.12
N PHE A 327 15.24 1.54 15.27
CA PHE A 327 15.84 2.29 14.18
C PHE A 327 17.37 2.20 14.20
N PHE A 328 17.97 2.22 13.01
CA PHE A 328 19.38 2.55 12.78
C PHE A 328 19.48 3.72 11.78
N ASN A 329 20.56 4.49 11.81
CA ASN A 329 20.78 5.59 10.86
C ASN A 329 21.64 5.13 9.68
N ASP A 330 22.77 4.48 9.97
CA ASP A 330 23.75 3.98 9.02
C ASP A 330 24.62 2.91 9.70
N LEU A 331 25.78 2.55 9.13
CA LEU A 331 26.65 1.53 9.73
C LEU A 331 27.31 1.94 11.05
N SER A 332 27.39 3.23 11.36
CA SER A 332 28.03 3.73 12.59
C SER A 332 27.27 3.33 13.84
N ASP A 333 25.93 3.22 13.77
CA ASP A 333 25.07 2.84 14.88
C ASP A 333 24.34 1.50 14.68
N PHE A 334 24.47 0.88 13.50
CA PHE A 334 23.80 -0.38 13.15
C PHE A 334 23.96 -1.48 14.20
N LYS A 335 25.19 -1.74 14.67
CA LYS A 335 25.46 -2.78 15.68
C LYS A 335 24.81 -2.47 17.03
N GLU A 336 24.72 -1.21 17.40
CA GLU A 336 24.08 -0.80 18.65
C GLU A 336 22.56 -0.97 18.55
N ALA A 337 21.96 -0.56 17.43
CA ALA A 337 20.55 -0.77 17.14
C ALA A 337 20.19 -2.26 17.12
N TYR A 338 21.00 -3.09 16.47
CA TYR A 338 20.84 -4.54 16.49
C TYR A 338 20.88 -5.10 17.90
N ARG A 339 21.85 -4.71 18.74
CA ARG A 339 21.96 -5.22 20.12
C ARG A 339 20.75 -4.84 20.97
N ARG A 340 20.18 -3.65 20.80
CA ARG A 340 18.93 -3.27 21.47
C ARG A 340 17.77 -4.14 21.01
N LEU A 341 17.64 -4.35 19.71
CA LEU A 341 16.61 -5.22 19.12
C LEU A 341 16.72 -6.65 19.65
N GLU A 342 17.92 -7.24 19.59
CA GLU A 342 18.20 -8.59 20.05
C GLU A 342 17.88 -8.76 21.54
N ALA A 343 18.35 -7.83 22.38
CA ALA A 343 18.05 -7.85 23.81
C ALA A 343 16.54 -7.78 24.08
N ASN A 344 15.79 -6.96 23.35
CA ASN A 344 14.34 -6.86 23.52
C ASN A 344 13.57 -8.08 22.98
N ILE A 345 14.11 -8.76 21.96
CA ILE A 345 13.58 -10.05 21.48
C ILE A 345 13.78 -11.12 22.57
N ASP A 346 14.99 -11.23 23.12
CA ASP A 346 15.33 -12.25 24.11
C ASP A 346 14.61 -12.04 25.45
N LEU A 347 14.30 -10.78 25.80
CA LEU A 347 13.48 -10.43 26.96
C LEU A 347 11.97 -10.57 26.72
N GLU A 348 11.54 -10.93 25.50
CA GLU A 348 10.13 -10.99 25.09
C GLU A 348 9.39 -9.65 25.32
N SER A 349 10.11 -8.53 25.23
CA SER A 349 9.57 -7.18 25.48
C SER A 349 8.70 -6.67 24.32
N TYR A 350 8.94 -7.16 23.10
CA TYR A 350 8.21 -6.71 21.92
C TYR A 350 6.84 -7.39 21.80
N LYS A 351 5.87 -6.60 21.32
CA LYS A 351 4.52 -7.06 20.96
C LYS A 351 4.09 -6.56 19.57
N PRO A 352 4.81 -6.91 18.49
CA PRO A 352 4.56 -6.36 17.15
C PRO A 352 3.12 -6.57 16.67
N ARG A 353 2.59 -7.79 16.84
CA ARG A 353 1.25 -8.15 16.37
C ARG A 353 0.16 -7.43 17.14
N GLU A 354 0.26 -7.41 18.46
CA GLU A 354 -0.71 -6.72 19.33
C GLU A 354 -0.82 -5.25 18.92
N TYR A 355 0.32 -4.56 18.79
CA TYR A 355 0.35 -3.16 18.37
C TYR A 355 -0.26 -2.94 16.99
N VAL A 356 0.15 -3.72 15.97
CA VAL A 356 -0.28 -3.44 14.58
C VAL A 356 -1.77 -3.71 14.38
N VAL A 357 -2.33 -4.76 14.98
CA VAL A 357 -3.75 -5.12 14.88
C VAL A 357 -4.64 -4.10 15.60
N GLN A 358 -4.17 -3.54 16.73
CA GLN A 358 -4.90 -2.52 17.47
C GLN A 358 -4.93 -1.15 16.76
N ASN A 359 -3.92 -0.85 15.93
CA ASN A 359 -3.73 0.50 15.39
C ASN A 359 -3.94 0.63 13.87
N TYR A 360 -3.82 -0.44 13.09
CA TYR A 360 -3.88 -0.41 11.63
C TYR A 360 -4.86 -1.46 11.09
N GLY A 361 -4.88 -1.66 9.76
CA GLY A 361 -5.85 -2.48 9.05
C GLY A 361 -7.08 -1.67 8.63
N ASN A 362 -7.91 -2.27 7.76
CA ASN A 362 -9.09 -1.64 7.19
C ASN A 362 -9.97 -0.98 8.25
N ARG A 363 -10.15 -1.64 9.40
CA ARG A 363 -10.96 -1.09 10.50
C ARG A 363 -10.43 0.22 11.05
N ASN A 364 -9.18 0.22 11.53
CA ASN A 364 -8.62 1.36 12.24
C ASN A 364 -8.17 2.47 11.27
N ALA A 365 -7.54 2.09 10.16
CA ALA A 365 -7.09 3.04 9.14
C ALA A 365 -8.27 3.61 8.35
N GLY A 366 -9.28 2.77 8.05
CA GLY A 366 -10.46 3.22 7.33
C GLY A 366 -11.33 4.17 8.12
N LYS A 367 -11.45 3.96 9.44
CA LYS A 367 -12.10 4.94 10.32
C LYS A 367 -11.36 6.28 10.36
N ARG A 368 -10.02 6.27 10.47
CA ARG A 368 -9.22 7.51 10.39
C ARG A 368 -9.39 8.23 9.05
N PHE A 369 -9.44 7.46 7.95
CA PHE A 369 -9.64 8.04 6.63
C PHE A 369 -11.04 8.62 6.47
N PHE A 370 -12.07 7.93 6.95
CA PHE A 370 -13.43 8.43 7.03
C PHE A 370 -13.51 9.74 7.81
N ASP A 371 -12.93 9.79 9.01
CA ASP A 371 -12.94 11.00 9.86
C ASP A 371 -12.25 12.19 9.17
N PHE A 372 -11.10 11.94 8.55
CA PHE A 372 -10.39 12.94 7.76
C PHE A 372 -11.25 13.47 6.60
N VAL A 373 -11.95 12.58 5.89
CA VAL A 373 -12.83 12.94 4.79
C VAL A 373 -14.03 13.75 5.27
N ASN A 374 -14.68 13.32 6.34
CA ASN A 374 -15.83 13.99 6.90
C ASN A 374 -15.48 15.39 7.44
N GLU A 375 -14.33 15.53 8.10
CA GLU A 375 -13.87 16.83 8.62
C GLU A 375 -13.54 17.84 7.51
N ASN A 376 -12.88 17.39 6.44
CA ASN A 376 -12.28 18.30 5.45
C ASN A 376 -13.06 18.39 4.13
N PHE A 377 -13.93 17.42 3.85
CA PHE A 377 -14.56 17.25 2.53
C PHE A 377 -16.06 16.90 2.58
N ALA A 378 -16.75 16.99 3.73
CA ALA A 378 -18.19 16.70 3.82
C ALA A 378 -19.09 17.49 2.86
N GLY A 379 -18.66 18.68 2.43
CA GLY A 379 -19.39 19.48 1.42
C GLY A 379 -19.17 19.05 -0.03
N LYS A 380 -18.23 18.13 -0.28
CA LYS A 380 -17.80 17.69 -1.63
C LYS A 380 -17.92 16.17 -1.83
N VAL A 381 -17.87 15.42 -0.74
CA VAL A 381 -17.98 13.97 -0.72
C VAL A 381 -19.34 13.60 -0.16
N GLN A 382 -20.08 12.77 -0.89
CA GLN A 382 -21.32 12.19 -0.40
C GLN A 382 -21.01 10.80 0.13
N LEU A 383 -21.20 10.62 1.44
CA LEU A 383 -20.99 9.35 2.12
C LEU A 383 -22.32 8.60 2.25
N PRO A 384 -22.36 7.26 2.09
CA PRO A 384 -23.53 6.47 2.43
C PRO A 384 -23.95 6.66 3.90
N GLU A 385 -25.26 6.56 4.19
CA GLU A 385 -25.89 6.97 5.46
C GLU A 385 -25.34 6.21 6.69
N ASP A 386 -24.86 4.99 6.50
CA ASP A 386 -24.35 4.09 7.55
C ASP A 386 -22.84 3.82 7.44
N SER A 387 -22.10 4.53 6.57
CA SER A 387 -20.67 4.29 6.43
C SER A 387 -19.90 4.81 7.65
N GLU A 388 -18.97 4.00 8.16
CA GLU A 388 -18.06 4.37 9.24
C GLU A 388 -16.59 4.35 8.81
N MET A 389 -16.28 3.79 7.63
CA MET A 389 -14.90 3.57 7.17
C MET A 389 -14.75 3.90 5.70
N LEU A 390 -13.53 4.27 5.29
CA LEU A 390 -13.14 4.43 3.89
C LEU A 390 -11.89 3.60 3.60
N ILE A 391 -11.92 2.81 2.53
CA ILE A 391 -10.90 1.84 2.17
C ILE A 391 -10.46 2.10 0.72
N PRO A 392 -9.16 2.33 0.46
CA PRO A 392 -8.62 2.32 -0.89
C PRO A 392 -8.80 0.93 -1.52
N SER A 393 -9.61 0.84 -2.58
CA SER A 393 -9.94 -0.43 -3.25
C SER A 393 -9.09 -0.73 -4.47
#